data_AF-A0A8X6HG78-F1
#
_entry.id   AF-A0A8X6HG78-F1
#
_cell.length_a   1.000
_cell.length_b   1.000
_cell.length_c   1.000
_cell.angle_alpha   90.00
_cell.angle_beta   90.00
_cell.angle_gamma   90.00
#
_symmetry.space_group_name_H-M   'P 1'
#
loop_
_entity.id
_entity.type
_entity.pdbx_description
1 polymer ?
#
loop_
_entity_poly.entity_id
_entity_poly.type
_entity_poly.pdbx_seq_one_letter_code
_entity_poly.pdbx_strand_id
1 'polypeptide(L)'
;MKVLCVLLLAGFLGVSGDLKCMELKVGLCNIEWATKFDLYDPVCSDNFGFYKCIELGSQECNVKNSIFVKKFLKNLDGICTKGSSKNAMYHKHKACLYLKTPMFLEECHEQFLKEISAISIYRKDKYDDEVSKVTCKWTDRIENCAEVILREMCGEEALMFRRYFSNPSLAISREVCRLAKANKHEL
;
A
#
# COMPACT_ATOMS: atom_id res chain seq x y z
N MET A 1 -16.31 15.88 5.99
CA MET A 1 -16.92 14.58 6.34
C MET A 1 -15.82 13.68 6.89
N LYS A 2 -16.03 13.12 8.09
CA LYS A 2 -15.06 12.32 8.84
C LYS A 2 -14.87 10.98 8.14
N VAL A 3 -13.65 10.67 7.69
CA VAL A 3 -13.27 9.35 7.17
C VAL A 3 -13.39 8.37 8.33
N LEU A 4 -14.48 7.59 8.32
CA LEU A 4 -14.79 6.67 9.40
C LEU A 4 -13.87 5.45 9.27
N CYS A 5 -12.95 5.33 10.24
CA CYS A 5 -12.20 4.12 10.54
C CYS A 5 -13.15 2.91 10.64
N VAL A 6 -12.85 1.85 9.90
CA VAL A 6 -13.30 0.50 10.25
C VAL A 6 -12.09 -0.42 10.23
N LEU A 7 -11.45 -0.51 11.39
CA LEU A 7 -10.64 -1.66 11.82
C LEU A 7 -11.61 -2.67 12.46
N LEU A 8 -11.52 -3.94 12.10
CA LEU A 8 -11.73 -5.04 13.04
C LEU A 8 -10.93 -6.26 12.56
N LEU A 9 -10.10 -6.77 13.46
CA LEU A 9 -9.22 -7.93 13.35
C LEU A 9 -9.98 -9.23 13.64
N ALA A 10 -9.63 -10.32 12.96
CA ALA A 10 -8.91 -11.49 13.52
C ALA A 10 -9.29 -12.81 12.82
N GLY A 11 -8.29 -13.67 12.56
CA GLY A 11 -8.53 -15.11 12.42
C GLY A 11 -7.64 -15.84 11.41
N PHE A 12 -6.51 -16.39 11.89
CA PHE A 12 -5.83 -17.64 11.49
C PHE A 12 -5.86 -18.10 10.01
N LEU A 13 -4.67 -18.22 9.41
CA LEU A 13 -4.16 -19.43 8.70
C LEU A 13 -2.74 -19.15 8.17
N GLY A 14 -1.85 -20.15 8.25
CA GLY A 14 -0.40 -20.03 8.07
C GLY A 14 0.04 -19.40 6.75
N VAL A 15 1.01 -18.48 6.84
CA VAL A 15 1.65 -17.71 5.74
C VAL A 15 0.70 -16.80 4.93
N SER A 16 -0.50 -17.26 4.57
CA SER A 16 -1.54 -16.48 3.90
C SER A 16 -2.13 -15.42 4.82
N GLY A 17 -2.36 -15.74 6.11
CA GLY A 17 -2.85 -14.81 7.12
C GLY A 17 -1.84 -13.71 7.46
N ASP A 18 -0.56 -14.06 7.55
CA ASP A 18 0.52 -13.13 7.90
C ASP A 18 0.79 -12.11 6.76
N LEU A 19 0.81 -12.56 5.50
CA LEU A 19 0.94 -11.64 4.36
C LEU A 19 -0.34 -10.83 4.10
N LYS A 20 -1.53 -11.40 4.34
CA LYS A 20 -2.79 -10.65 4.29
C LYS A 20 -2.84 -9.57 5.39
N CYS A 21 -2.37 -9.89 6.59
CA CYS A 21 -2.18 -8.92 7.66
C CYS A 21 -1.25 -7.79 7.20
N MET A 22 -0.12 -8.14 6.57
CA MET A 22 0.83 -7.13 6.09
C MET A 22 0.24 -6.24 5.00
N GLU A 23 -0.51 -6.79 4.04
CA GLU A 23 -1.21 -6.01 3.03
C GLU A 23 -2.15 -4.97 3.66
N LEU A 24 -2.93 -5.38 4.67
CA LEU A 24 -3.80 -4.48 5.42
C LEU A 24 -3.01 -3.39 6.15
N LYS A 25 -1.89 -3.75 6.79
CA LYS A 25 -1.00 -2.78 7.46
C LYS A 25 -0.41 -1.78 6.48
N VAL A 26 0.04 -2.22 5.31
CA VAL A 26 0.51 -1.32 4.23
C VAL A 26 -0.60 -0.34 3.83
N GLY A 27 -1.83 -0.81 3.65
CA GLY A 27 -2.99 0.04 3.35
C GLY A 27 -3.24 1.08 4.42
N LEU A 28 -3.26 0.68 5.70
CA LEU A 28 -3.45 1.58 6.84
C LEU A 28 -2.32 2.62 6.95
N CYS A 29 -1.07 2.21 6.77
CA CYS A 29 0.07 3.11 6.76
C CYS A 29 -0.05 4.16 5.64
N ASN A 30 -0.54 3.77 4.45
CA ASN A 30 -0.77 4.71 3.36
C ASN A 30 -1.88 5.72 3.67
N ILE A 31 -2.98 5.30 4.32
CA ILE A 31 -4.08 6.18 4.72
C ILE A 31 -3.64 7.15 5.82
N GLU A 32 -3.00 6.64 6.86
CA GLU A 32 -2.49 7.45 7.97
C GLU A 32 -1.48 8.48 7.45
N TRP A 33 -0.62 8.07 6.52
CA TRP A 33 0.29 8.97 5.84
C TRP A 33 -0.44 10.03 5.00
N ALA A 34 -1.39 9.64 4.13
CA ALA A 34 -2.12 10.56 3.26
C ALA A 34 -2.91 11.64 4.04
N THR A 35 -3.26 11.37 5.31
CA THR A 35 -3.99 12.30 6.18
C THR A 35 -3.09 13.23 7.01
N LYS A 36 -1.78 13.00 7.04
CA LYS A 36 -0.80 13.77 7.85
C LYS A 36 0.12 14.67 7.01
N PHE A 37 -0.38 15.11 5.86
CA PHE A 37 0.43 15.67 4.78
C PHE A 37 1.18 16.98 5.10
N ASP A 38 0.80 17.71 6.16
CA ASP A 38 1.21 19.10 6.33
C ASP A 38 2.53 19.36 7.07
N LEU A 39 3.16 18.40 7.74
CA LEU A 39 4.46 18.63 8.39
C LEU A 39 5.31 17.34 8.40
N TYR A 40 6.60 17.47 8.08
CA TYR A 40 7.65 16.43 8.07
C TYR A 40 7.82 15.56 6.82
N ASP A 41 9.00 14.96 6.70
CA ASP A 41 9.33 13.95 5.68
C ASP A 41 8.44 12.72 5.88
N PRO A 42 7.44 12.50 5.02
CA PRO A 42 6.41 11.49 5.30
C PRO A 42 6.92 10.06 5.28
N VAL A 43 8.01 9.80 4.55
CA VAL A 43 8.56 8.46 4.42
C VAL A 43 9.52 8.17 5.56
N CYS A 44 10.34 9.16 5.92
CA CYS A 44 11.52 8.97 6.76
C CYS A 44 11.41 9.54 8.18
N SER A 45 10.23 10.01 8.61
CA SER A 45 10.04 10.48 9.97
C SER A 45 10.24 9.35 11.00
N ASP A 46 11.14 9.59 11.98
CA ASP A 46 11.61 8.60 12.95
C ASP A 46 10.51 8.04 13.87
N ASN A 47 9.47 8.83 14.16
CA ASN A 47 8.43 8.44 15.13
C ASN A 47 7.12 7.97 14.48
N PHE A 48 6.79 8.46 13.28
CA PHE A 48 5.49 8.18 12.63
C PHE A 48 5.55 8.14 11.10
N GLY A 49 6.75 8.06 10.52
CA GLY A 49 6.92 7.96 9.08
C GLY A 49 6.46 6.62 8.52
N PHE A 50 6.18 6.59 7.23
CA PHE A 50 5.78 5.38 6.51
C PHE A 50 6.77 4.22 6.74
N TYR A 51 8.09 4.50 6.78
CA TYR A 51 9.10 3.50 7.13
C TYR A 51 8.79 2.79 8.46
N LYS A 52 8.58 3.56 9.53
CA LYS A 52 8.36 3.01 10.86
C LYS A 52 7.04 2.24 10.95
N CYS A 53 6.01 2.74 10.28
CA CYS A 53 4.72 2.06 10.19
C CYS A 53 4.85 0.68 9.53
N ILE A 54 5.59 0.58 8.41
CA ILE A 54 5.87 -0.69 7.75
C ILE A 54 6.72 -1.62 8.64
N GLU A 55 7.73 -1.08 9.33
CA GLU A 55 8.56 -1.89 10.24
C GLU A 55 7.72 -2.53 11.35
N LEU A 56 6.92 -1.74 12.07
CA LEU A 56 6.06 -2.21 13.15
C LEU A 56 4.99 -3.17 12.64
N GLY A 57 4.31 -2.82 11.54
CA GLY A 57 3.32 -3.69 10.91
C GLY A 57 3.89 -5.05 10.53
N SER A 58 5.14 -5.10 10.07
CA SER A 58 5.80 -6.38 9.73
C SER A 58 6.13 -7.25 10.93
N GLN A 59 6.36 -6.65 12.10
CA GLN A 59 6.56 -7.37 13.35
C GLN A 59 5.23 -7.91 13.87
N GLU A 60 4.19 -7.08 13.88
CA GLU A 60 2.84 -7.47 14.29
C GLU A 60 2.28 -8.61 13.44
N CYS A 61 2.53 -8.57 12.13
CA CYS A 61 2.11 -9.62 11.19
C CYS A 61 3.12 -10.78 11.06
N ASN A 62 4.15 -10.86 11.91
CA ASN A 62 5.16 -11.93 11.92
C ASN A 62 5.87 -12.19 10.56
N VAL A 63 6.00 -11.17 9.71
CA VAL A 63 6.60 -11.27 8.35
C VAL A 63 7.84 -10.43 8.15
N LYS A 64 8.41 -9.87 9.23
CA LYS A 64 9.66 -9.08 9.17
C LYS A 64 10.77 -9.77 8.36
N ASN A 65 10.83 -11.11 8.45
CA ASN A 65 11.86 -11.89 7.77
C ASN A 65 11.51 -12.34 6.33
N SER A 66 10.29 -12.07 5.86
CA SER A 66 9.87 -12.44 4.50
C SER A 66 10.66 -11.67 3.44
N ILE A 67 10.88 -12.29 2.27
CA ILE A 67 11.64 -11.65 1.18
C ILE A 67 10.95 -10.37 0.68
N PHE A 68 9.61 -10.32 0.71
CA PHE A 68 8.83 -9.17 0.27
C PHE A 68 9.04 -7.98 1.22
N VAL A 69 8.88 -8.19 2.52
CA VAL A 69 9.08 -7.14 3.53
C VAL A 69 10.54 -6.71 3.61
N LYS A 70 11.50 -7.64 3.56
CA LYS A 70 12.94 -7.27 3.54
C LYS A 70 13.28 -6.37 2.36
N LYS A 71 12.77 -6.67 1.17
CA LYS A 71 12.95 -5.82 -0.02
C LYS A 71 12.29 -4.46 0.18
N PHE A 72 11.10 -4.43 0.78
CA PHE A 72 10.38 -3.20 1.08
C PHE A 72 11.18 -2.30 2.03
N LEU A 73 11.54 -2.82 3.21
CA LEU A 73 12.29 -2.07 4.22
C LEU A 73 13.66 -1.62 3.69
N LYS A 74 14.36 -2.44 2.90
CA LYS A 74 15.63 -2.03 2.25
C LYS A 74 15.44 -0.88 1.25
N ASN A 75 14.32 -0.83 0.54
CA ASN A 75 14.04 0.28 -0.37
C ASN A 75 13.75 1.57 0.39
N LEU A 76 12.94 1.49 1.45
CA LEU A 76 12.64 2.63 2.31
C LEU A 76 13.91 3.12 3.03
N ASP A 77 14.78 2.22 3.47
CA ASP A 77 16.06 2.54 4.10
C ASP A 77 16.96 3.35 3.17
N GLY A 78 17.06 2.92 1.90
CA GLY A 78 17.77 3.69 0.89
C GLY A 78 17.18 5.08 0.66
N ILE A 79 15.85 5.24 0.69
CA ILE A 79 15.18 6.54 0.58
C ILE A 79 15.51 7.44 1.79
N CYS A 80 15.61 6.86 2.98
CA CYS A 80 15.86 7.58 4.23
C CYS A 80 17.34 7.80 4.57
N THR A 81 18.25 7.15 3.84
CA THR A 81 19.69 7.35 4.00
C THR A 81 20.15 8.62 3.30
N LYS A 82 20.46 9.67 4.07
CA LYS A 82 20.97 10.94 3.55
C LYS A 82 22.22 10.72 2.67
N GLY A 83 22.24 11.36 1.50
CA GLY A 83 23.36 11.26 0.55
C GLY A 83 23.31 10.04 -0.37
N SER A 84 22.34 9.14 -0.19
CA SER A 84 22.11 8.07 -1.17
C SER A 84 21.47 8.62 -2.46
N SER A 85 21.62 7.91 -3.58
CA SER A 85 20.94 8.25 -4.84
C SER A 85 19.41 8.19 -4.72
N LYS A 86 18.88 7.26 -3.92
CA LYS A 86 17.44 7.14 -3.67
C LYS A 86 16.89 8.29 -2.84
N ASN A 87 17.64 8.75 -1.84
CA ASN A 87 17.28 9.93 -1.06
C ASN A 87 17.26 11.20 -1.91
N ALA A 88 18.26 11.38 -2.78
CA ALA A 88 18.29 12.51 -3.71
C ALA A 88 17.08 12.50 -4.66
N MET A 89 16.77 11.37 -5.29
CA MET A 89 15.58 11.22 -6.15
C MET A 89 14.28 11.46 -5.38
N TYR A 90 14.20 10.98 -4.14
CA TYR A 90 13.06 11.22 -3.26
C TYR A 90 12.82 12.72 -3.06
N HIS A 91 13.82 13.47 -2.58
CA HIS A 91 13.66 14.91 -2.35
C HIS A 91 13.37 15.69 -3.64
N LYS A 92 13.91 15.24 -4.78
CA LYS A 92 13.66 15.82 -6.09
C LYS A 92 12.20 15.65 -6.54
N HIS A 93 11.61 14.47 -6.35
CA HIS A 93 10.29 14.14 -6.93
C HIS A 93 9.14 14.11 -5.93
N LYS A 94 9.39 14.11 -4.62
CA LYS A 94 8.36 13.98 -3.57
C LYS A 94 7.25 15.02 -3.71
N ALA A 95 7.57 16.27 -4.04
CA ALA A 95 6.55 17.31 -4.19
C ALA A 95 5.53 16.95 -5.28
N CYS A 96 6.00 16.51 -6.45
CA CYS A 96 5.10 16.13 -7.56
C CYS A 96 4.34 14.84 -7.25
N LEU A 97 5.05 13.82 -6.75
CA LEU A 97 4.45 12.52 -6.44
C LEU A 97 3.35 12.62 -5.37
N TYR A 98 3.49 13.56 -4.43
CA TYR A 98 2.63 13.62 -3.26
C TYR A 98 1.53 14.67 -3.36
N LEU A 99 1.75 15.83 -4.00
CA LEU A 99 0.69 16.83 -4.24
C LEU A 99 -0.49 16.28 -5.06
N LYS A 100 -0.31 15.12 -5.71
CA LYS A 100 -1.29 14.50 -6.62
C LYS A 100 -2.00 13.27 -6.05
N THR A 101 -1.74 12.95 -4.78
CA THR A 101 -2.45 11.87 -4.05
C THR A 101 -3.98 11.97 -4.14
N PRO A 102 -4.60 13.17 -4.07
CA PRO A 102 -6.05 13.30 -4.20
C PRO A 102 -6.59 12.91 -5.59
N MET A 103 -5.88 13.25 -6.68
CA MET A 103 -6.30 12.87 -8.05
C MET A 103 -6.26 11.35 -8.25
N PHE A 104 -5.30 10.64 -7.65
CA PHE A 104 -5.28 9.18 -7.71
C PHE A 104 -6.48 8.55 -7.01
N LEU A 105 -6.94 9.13 -5.90
CA LEU A 105 -8.08 8.64 -5.13
C LEU A 105 -9.39 8.84 -5.88
N GLU A 106 -9.53 9.95 -6.61
CA GLU A 106 -10.74 10.25 -7.37
C GLU A 106 -10.79 9.48 -8.70
N GLU A 107 -9.72 9.45 -9.50
CA GLU A 107 -9.79 8.87 -10.84
C GLU A 107 -9.51 7.36 -10.86
N CYS A 108 -8.52 6.90 -10.09
CA CYS A 108 -8.09 5.51 -10.15
C CYS A 108 -8.82 4.60 -9.15
N HIS A 109 -9.27 5.14 -8.01
CA HIS A 109 -9.84 4.34 -6.92
C HIS A 109 -11.37 4.37 -6.84
N GLU A 110 -12.08 5.25 -7.57
CA GLU A 110 -13.53 5.43 -7.41
C GLU A 110 -14.32 4.11 -7.46
N GLN A 111 -14.14 3.32 -8.52
CA GLN A 111 -14.87 2.07 -8.69
C GLN A 111 -14.48 1.01 -7.66
N PHE A 112 -13.20 0.97 -7.27
CA PHE A 112 -12.73 0.11 -6.18
C PHE A 112 -13.40 0.49 -4.85
N LEU A 113 -13.38 1.79 -4.49
CA LEU A 113 -14.00 2.30 -3.27
C LEU A 113 -15.51 2.06 -3.25
N LYS A 114 -16.18 2.16 -4.41
CA LYS A 114 -17.60 1.84 -4.55
C LYS A 114 -17.90 0.36 -4.27
N GLU A 115 -17.10 -0.56 -4.82
CA GLU A 115 -17.25 -1.99 -4.57
C GLU A 115 -16.96 -2.36 -3.10
N ILE A 116 -15.90 -1.79 -2.50
CA ILE A 116 -15.59 -1.97 -1.06
C ILE A 116 -16.71 -1.44 -0.17
N SER A 117 -17.25 -0.26 -0.49
CA SER A 117 -18.35 0.36 0.27
C SER A 117 -19.64 -0.47 0.18
N ALA A 118 -19.91 -1.12 -0.94
CA ALA A 118 -21.05 -2.03 -1.05
C ALA A 118 -20.89 -3.27 -0.15
N ILE A 119 -19.67 -3.80 -0.03
CA ILE A 119 -19.39 -4.96 0.84
C ILE A 119 -19.62 -4.61 2.31
N SER A 120 -19.16 -3.44 2.77
CA SER A 120 -19.33 -3.01 4.17
C SER A 120 -20.80 -2.84 4.58
N ILE A 121 -21.67 -2.54 3.61
CA ILE A 121 -23.12 -2.37 3.82
C ILE A 121 -23.84 -3.73 3.79
N TYR A 122 -23.51 -4.60 2.83
CA TYR A 122 -24.33 -5.78 2.51
C TYR A 122 -23.74 -7.15 2.89
N ARG A 123 -22.45 -7.24 3.26
CA ARG A 123 -21.74 -8.53 3.46
C ARG A 123 -20.78 -8.50 4.65
N LYS A 124 -21.25 -8.05 5.82
CA LYS A 124 -20.41 -7.87 7.02
C LYS A 124 -19.80 -9.17 7.56
N ASP A 125 -20.49 -10.29 7.43
CA ASP A 125 -20.06 -11.63 7.88
C ASP A 125 -18.95 -12.24 7.00
N LYS A 126 -18.78 -11.75 5.77
CA LYS A 126 -17.76 -12.20 4.81
C LYS A 126 -16.86 -11.05 4.32
N TYR A 127 -16.81 -9.98 5.12
CA TYR A 127 -16.19 -8.72 4.72
C TYR A 127 -14.76 -8.92 4.23
N ASP A 128 -13.93 -9.61 5.02
CA ASP A 128 -12.51 -9.81 4.73
C ASP A 128 -12.22 -10.61 3.46
N ASP A 129 -13.09 -11.56 3.11
CA ASP A 129 -12.92 -12.39 1.92
C ASP A 129 -13.40 -11.69 0.66
N GLU A 130 -14.51 -10.97 0.76
CA GLU A 130 -15.06 -10.19 -0.36
C GLU A 130 -14.18 -8.97 -0.66
N VAL A 131 -13.67 -8.29 0.37
CA VAL A 131 -12.69 -7.21 0.22
C VAL A 131 -11.44 -7.73 -0.47
N SER A 132 -10.87 -8.87 -0.05
CA SER A 132 -9.70 -9.45 -0.73
C SER A 132 -9.98 -9.77 -2.20
N LYS A 133 -11.17 -10.28 -2.55
CA LYS A 133 -11.54 -10.53 -3.96
C LYS A 133 -11.57 -9.23 -4.78
N VAL A 134 -12.17 -8.18 -4.24
CA VAL A 134 -12.24 -6.85 -4.88
C VAL A 134 -10.84 -6.26 -5.00
N THR A 135 -10.01 -6.30 -3.95
CA THR A 135 -8.61 -5.87 -4.01
C THR A 135 -7.87 -6.59 -5.15
N CYS A 136 -7.93 -7.92 -5.20
CA CYS A 136 -7.27 -8.69 -6.26
C CYS A 136 -7.79 -8.42 -7.68
N LYS A 137 -9.04 -7.99 -7.82
CA LYS A 137 -9.63 -7.59 -9.10
C LYS A 137 -9.09 -6.22 -9.56
N TRP A 138 -8.83 -5.31 -8.63
CA TRP A 138 -8.56 -3.90 -8.93
C TRP A 138 -7.09 -3.49 -8.82
N THR A 139 -6.25 -4.22 -8.08
CA THR A 139 -4.85 -3.85 -7.80
C THR A 139 -4.05 -3.41 -9.03
N ASP A 140 -4.00 -4.25 -10.09
CA ASP A 140 -3.21 -3.91 -11.29
C ASP A 140 -3.82 -2.74 -12.07
N ARG A 141 -5.15 -2.61 -12.08
CA ARG A 141 -5.83 -1.50 -12.77
C ARG A 141 -5.56 -0.17 -12.08
N ILE A 142 -5.62 -0.15 -10.75
CA ILE A 142 -5.32 1.04 -9.94
C ILE A 142 -3.88 1.48 -10.17
N GLU A 143 -2.92 0.54 -10.10
CA GLU A 143 -1.50 0.88 -10.31
C GLU A 143 -1.27 1.42 -11.72
N ASN A 144 -1.78 0.73 -12.77
CA ASN A 144 -1.63 1.18 -14.15
C ASN A 144 -2.22 2.58 -14.38
N CYS A 145 -3.41 2.86 -13.85
CA CYS A 145 -4.04 4.19 -13.92
C CYS A 145 -3.12 5.25 -13.28
N ALA A 146 -2.63 4.96 -12.09
CA ALA A 146 -1.78 5.89 -11.35
C ALA A 146 -0.40 6.08 -12.02
N GLU A 147 0.13 5.07 -12.74
CA GLU A 147 1.35 5.22 -13.54
C GLU A 147 1.17 6.16 -14.74
N VAL A 148 0.03 6.06 -15.45
CA VAL A 148 -0.28 6.94 -16.59
C VAL A 148 -0.32 8.40 -16.14
N ILE A 149 -1.11 8.69 -15.10
CA ILE A 149 -1.23 10.05 -14.54
C ILE A 149 0.14 10.57 -14.09
N LEU A 150 0.94 9.76 -13.39
CA LEU A 150 2.27 10.19 -12.94
C LEU A 150 3.23 10.45 -14.09
N ARG A 151 3.19 9.63 -15.14
CA ARG A 151 4.01 9.85 -16.32
C ARG A 151 3.69 11.19 -16.96
N GLU A 152 2.41 11.47 -17.17
CA GLU A 152 1.94 12.69 -17.81
C GLU A 152 2.24 13.95 -16.98
N MET A 153 2.13 13.85 -15.66
CA MET A 153 2.25 15.02 -14.78
C MET A 153 3.66 15.25 -14.21
N CYS A 154 4.37 14.19 -13.88
CA CYS A 154 5.67 14.25 -13.18
C CYS A 154 6.85 13.75 -14.04
N GLY A 155 6.57 13.18 -15.22
CA GLY A 155 7.57 12.63 -16.11
C GLY A 155 8.05 11.23 -15.75
N GLU A 156 8.77 10.59 -16.68
CA GLU A 156 9.20 9.20 -16.57
C GLU A 156 10.18 8.97 -15.40
N GLU A 157 11.04 9.93 -15.08
CA GLU A 157 11.99 9.83 -13.96
C GLU A 157 11.26 9.70 -12.61
N ALA A 158 10.22 10.50 -12.39
CA ALA A 158 9.41 10.44 -11.18
C ALA A 158 8.59 9.15 -11.10
N LEU A 159 8.06 8.66 -12.23
CA LEU A 159 7.39 7.37 -12.31
C LEU A 159 8.33 6.22 -11.92
N MET A 160 9.54 6.20 -12.49
CA MET A 160 10.56 5.20 -12.15
C MET A 160 10.92 5.24 -10.67
N PHE A 161 10.99 6.43 -10.08
CA PHE A 161 11.17 6.56 -8.64
C PHE A 161 9.97 6.04 -7.84
N ARG A 162 8.73 6.38 -8.22
CA ARG A 162 7.49 5.88 -7.58
C ARG A 162 7.47 4.35 -7.58
N ARG A 163 7.86 3.70 -8.67
CA ARG A 163 7.95 2.23 -8.75
C ARG A 163 8.90 1.65 -7.69
N TYR A 164 10.02 2.29 -7.36
CA TYR A 164 10.88 1.81 -6.26
C TYR A 164 10.17 1.83 -4.90
N PHE A 165 9.25 2.79 -4.72
CA PHE A 165 8.45 2.96 -3.51
C PHE A 165 7.20 2.05 -3.49
N SER A 166 6.46 1.92 -4.61
CA SER A 166 5.18 1.19 -4.71
C SER A 166 5.32 -0.30 -5.04
N ASN A 167 6.34 -0.72 -5.80
CA ASN A 167 6.50 -2.11 -6.24
C ASN A 167 6.55 -3.12 -5.09
N PRO A 168 7.16 -2.84 -3.93
CA PRO A 168 7.14 -3.77 -2.80
C PRO A 168 5.72 -4.00 -2.24
N SER A 169 4.90 -2.95 -2.12
CA SER A 169 3.48 -3.07 -1.74
C SER A 169 2.70 -3.90 -2.75
N LEU A 170 2.88 -3.60 -4.03
CA LEU A 170 2.26 -4.33 -5.14
C LEU A 170 2.65 -5.81 -5.15
N ALA A 171 3.91 -6.12 -4.84
CA ALA A 171 4.41 -7.49 -4.75
C ALA A 171 3.75 -8.27 -3.60
N ILE A 172 3.52 -7.63 -2.46
CA ILE A 172 2.77 -8.23 -1.34
C ILE A 172 1.32 -8.52 -1.78
N SER A 173 0.62 -7.53 -2.34
CA SER A 173 -0.76 -7.72 -2.83
C SER A 173 -0.87 -8.82 -3.89
N ARG A 174 0.02 -8.84 -4.87
CA ARG A 174 0.04 -9.89 -5.91
C ARG A 174 0.26 -11.28 -5.32
N GLU A 175 1.14 -11.40 -4.32
CA GLU A 175 1.36 -12.67 -3.65
C GLU A 175 0.15 -13.12 -2.83
N VAL A 176 -0.50 -12.22 -2.09
CA VAL A 176 -1.76 -12.51 -1.40
C VAL A 176 -2.83 -12.98 -2.39
N CYS A 177 -2.97 -12.31 -3.53
CA CYS A 177 -3.91 -12.69 -4.57
C CYS A 177 -3.60 -14.03 -5.23
N ARG A 178 -2.32 -14.35 -5.41
CA ARG A 178 -1.86 -15.64 -5.92
C ARG A 178 -2.23 -16.77 -4.95
N LEU A 179 -1.94 -16.59 -3.66
CA LEU A 179 -2.27 -17.57 -2.61
C LEU A 179 -3.79 -17.75 -2.48
N ALA A 180 -4.56 -16.67 -2.53
CA ALA A 180 -6.03 -16.73 -2.48
C ALA A 180 -6.65 -17.47 -3.68
N LYS A 181 -6.01 -17.44 -4.86
CA LYS A 181 -6.44 -18.23 -6.03
C LYS A 181 -6.08 -19.71 -5.89
N ALA A 182 -4.88 -20.02 -5.40
CA ALA A 182 -4.43 -21.40 -5.18
C ALA A 182 -5.34 -22.15 -4.19
N ASN A 183 -5.73 -21.49 -3.10
CA ASN A 183 -6.57 -22.10 -2.06
C ASN A 183 -8.05 -22.27 -2.46
N LYS A 184 -8.51 -21.64 -3.55
CA LYS A 184 -9.86 -21.86 -4.11
C LYS A 184 -9.96 -23.10 -4.99
N HIS A 185 -8.85 -23.75 -5.31
CA HIS A 185 -8.84 -25.03 -6.03
C HIS A 185 -8.87 -26.25 -5.10
N GLU A 186 -8.94 -26.04 -3.77
CA GLU A 186 -9.04 -27.10 -2.74
C GLU A 186 -10.40 -27.13 -2.02
N LEU A 187 -11.42 -26.41 -2.51
CA LEU A 187 -12.82 -26.45 -2.02
C LEU A 187 -13.77 -27.01 -3.08
#